data_AF-A0A3R6ZUC1-F1
#
_entry.id   AF-A0A3R6ZUC1-F1
#
_cell.length_a   1.000
_cell.length_b   1.000
_cell.length_c   1.000
_cell.angle_alpha   90.00
_cell.angle_beta   90.00
_cell.angle_gamma   90.00
#
_symmetry.space_group_name_H-M   'P 1'
#
loop_
_entity.id
_entity.type
_entity.pdbx_description
1 polymer ?
#
loop_
_entity_poly.entity_id
_entity_poly.type
_entity_poly.pdbx_seq_one_letter_code
_entity_poly.pdbx_strand_id
1 'polypeptide(L)'
;MTIKYRNPWVVLVLSIATFGIYALYWTVKTKGEINRMGGKIPTAWLVIVPIANLYFLYRYMEGFSAYVKKDNNPILWVVFYLVIAPMAMLFVQMELNKYAARSEVRAEASRI
;
A
#
# COMPACT_ATOMS: atom_id res chain seq x y z
N MET A 1 0.30 13.79 -3.67
CA MET A 1 0.31 12.54 -4.44
C MET A 1 -1.11 12.02 -4.60
N THR A 2 -1.66 11.91 -5.80
CA THR A 2 -2.95 11.26 -6.06
C THR A 2 -2.84 9.73 -5.94
N ILE A 3 -3.95 9.03 -5.62
CA ILE A 3 -4.00 7.56 -5.67
C ILE A 3 -3.89 7.17 -7.14
N LYS A 4 -2.94 6.30 -7.49
CA LYS A 4 -2.67 5.93 -8.88
C LYS A 4 -3.06 4.48 -9.14
N TYR A 5 -3.77 4.24 -10.24
CA TYR A 5 -4.01 2.90 -10.74
C TYR A 5 -2.69 2.24 -11.16
N ARG A 6 -2.44 1.02 -10.68
CA ARG A 6 -1.28 0.21 -11.09
C ARG A 6 -1.70 -1.24 -11.23
N ASN A 7 -1.23 -1.93 -12.27
CA ASN A 7 -1.50 -3.36 -12.43
C ASN A 7 -0.85 -4.15 -11.27
N PRO A 8 -1.63 -4.88 -10.44
CA PRO A 8 -1.11 -5.62 -9.29
C PRO A 8 -0.08 -6.70 -9.67
N TRP A 9 -0.23 -7.33 -10.83
CA TRP A 9 0.71 -8.34 -11.33
C TRP A 9 2.04 -7.72 -11.73
N VAL A 10 2.03 -6.53 -12.32
CA VAL A 10 3.26 -5.79 -12.61
C VAL A 10 3.98 -5.40 -11.32
N VAL A 11 3.24 -5.00 -10.29
CA VAL A 11 3.82 -4.73 -8.96
C VAL A 11 4.49 -5.97 -8.40
N LEU A 12 3.84 -7.13 -8.47
CA LEU A 12 4.39 -8.41 -8.02
C LEU A 12 5.67 -8.80 -8.79
N VAL A 13 5.58 -8.84 -10.12
CA VAL A 13 6.69 -9.25 -10.99
C VAL A 13 7.90 -8.34 -10.82
N LEU A 14 7.71 -7.02 -10.80
CA LEU A 14 8.82 -6.08 -10.60
C LEU A 14 9.42 -6.20 -9.20
N SER A 15 8.61 -6.44 -8.17
CA SER A 15 9.12 -6.63 -6.81
C SER A 15 10.06 -7.84 -6.71
N ILE A 16 9.74 -8.93 -7.41
CA ILE A 16 10.57 -10.14 -7.45
C ILE A 16 11.77 -9.93 -8.37
N ALA A 17 11.55 -9.44 -9.59
CA ALA A 17 12.60 -9.26 -10.61
C ALA A 17 13.69 -8.26 -10.19
N THR A 18 13.35 -7.27 -9.36
CA THR A 18 14.30 -6.27 -8.84
C THR A 18 14.83 -6.61 -7.43
N PHE A 19 14.64 -7.85 -6.97
CA PHE A 19 15.06 -8.31 -5.63
C PHE A 19 14.59 -7.38 -4.50
N GLY A 20 13.33 -6.92 -4.57
CA GLY A 20 12.69 -6.08 -3.55
C GLY A 20 12.96 -4.58 -3.69
N ILE A 21 13.84 -4.12 -4.58
CA ILE A 21 14.08 -2.68 -4.77
C ILE A 21 12.81 -1.95 -5.23
N TYR A 22 12.08 -2.54 -6.18
CA TYR A 22 10.79 -2.00 -6.61
C TYR A 22 9.76 -2.05 -5.48
N ALA A 23 9.81 -3.05 -4.59
CA ALA A 23 8.90 -3.13 -3.45
C ALA A 23 9.11 -1.95 -2.48
N LEU A 24 10.36 -1.52 -2.26
CA LEU A 24 10.67 -0.33 -1.47
C LEU A 24 10.11 0.94 -2.12
N TYR A 25 10.35 1.13 -3.42
CA TYR A 25 9.79 2.25 -4.17
C TYR A 25 8.25 2.28 -4.09
N TRP A 26 7.62 1.14 -4.31
CA TRP A 26 6.17 0.99 -4.25
C TRP A 26 5.65 1.36 -2.86
N THR A 27 6.28 0.85 -1.80
CA THR A 27 5.93 1.12 -0.40
C THR A 27 6.00 2.62 -0.06
N VAL A 28 7.01 3.33 -0.57
CA VAL A 28 7.15 4.79 -0.43
C VAL A 28 6.01 5.55 -1.12
N LYS A 29 5.52 5.06 -2.27
CA LYS A 29 4.41 5.68 -2.99
C LYS A 29 3.08 5.40 -2.31
N THR A 30 2.78 4.14 -2.02
CA THR A 30 1.51 3.72 -1.44
C THR A 30 1.32 4.21 -0.01
N LYS A 31 2.38 4.33 0.82
CA LYS A 31 2.25 4.97 2.14
C LYS A 31 1.73 6.41 2.02
N GLY A 32 2.16 7.15 0.99
CA GLY A 32 1.70 8.51 0.75
C GLY A 32 0.23 8.57 0.34
N GLU A 33 -0.22 7.58 -0.43
CA GLU A 33 -1.62 7.41 -0.82
C GLU A 33 -2.50 7.06 0.39
N ILE A 34 -2.05 6.12 1.22
CA ILE A 34 -2.75 5.71 2.44
C ILE A 34 -2.81 6.86 3.46
N ASN A 35 -1.71 7.60 3.64
CA ASN A 35 -1.70 8.77 4.54
C ASN A 35 -2.69 9.86 4.09
N ARG A 36 -2.89 10.05 2.78
CA ARG A 36 -3.91 10.99 2.28
C ARG A 36 -5.34 10.53 2.53
N MET A 37 -5.56 9.24 2.75
CA MET A 37 -6.87 8.72 3.16
C MET A 37 -7.09 8.79 4.67
N GLY A 38 -6.10 9.26 5.45
CA GLY A 38 -6.19 9.41 6.90
C GLY A 38 -5.15 8.58 7.67
N GLY A 39 -4.38 7.73 6.99
CA GLY A 39 -3.31 6.95 7.60
C GLY A 39 -2.23 7.81 8.26
N LYS A 40 -1.62 7.29 9.31
CA LYS A 40 -0.47 7.90 10.00
C LYS A 40 0.73 6.96 9.94
N ILE A 41 1.21 6.74 8.72
CA ILE A 41 2.39 5.92 8.42
C ILE A 41 3.63 6.84 8.49
N PRO A 42 4.66 6.46 9.26
CA PRO A 42 5.88 7.26 9.41
C PRO A 42 6.72 7.31 8.12
N THR A 43 7.90 7.92 8.21
CA THR A 43 8.84 7.98 7.08
C THR A 43 9.32 6.58 6.65
N ALA A 44 9.54 6.39 5.36
CA ALA A 44 10.02 5.11 4.82
C ALA A 44 11.48 4.82 5.15
N TRP A 45 12.24 5.79 5.68
CA TRP A 45 13.60 5.55 6.16
C TRP A 45 13.66 4.48 7.26
N LEU A 46 12.56 4.28 8.00
CA LEU A 46 12.48 3.24 9.04
C LEU A 46 12.57 1.81 8.47
N VAL A 47 12.32 1.61 7.17
CA VAL A 47 12.41 0.29 6.53
C VAL A 47 13.85 -0.27 6.52
N ILE A 48 14.86 0.61 6.57
CA ILE A 48 16.28 0.22 6.54
C ILE A 48 16.73 -0.36 7.89
N VAL A 49 16.14 0.10 8.99
CA VAL A 49 16.53 -0.30 10.35
C VAL A 49 15.70 -1.52 10.76
N PRO A 50 16.28 -2.68 11.09
CA PRO A 50 15.53 -3.94 11.28
C PRO A 50 14.36 -3.84 12.28
N ILE A 51 14.58 -3.24 13.44
CA ILE A 51 13.55 -3.11 14.48
C ILE A 51 12.51 -2.04 14.08
N ALA A 52 12.96 -0.90 13.54
CA ALA A 52 12.04 0.15 13.11
C ALA A 52 11.22 -0.25 11.87
N ASN A 53 11.71 -1.21 11.09
CA ASN A 53 11.00 -1.76 9.95
C ASN A 53 9.74 -2.53 10.40
N LEU A 54 9.78 -3.23 11.53
CA LEU A 54 8.59 -3.88 12.09
C LEU A 54 7.55 -2.86 12.55
N TYR A 55 7.98 -1.77 13.20
CA TYR A 55 7.09 -0.66 13.54
C TYR A 55 6.50 -0.01 12.27
N PHE A 56 7.33 0.28 11.27
CA PHE A 56 6.88 0.81 9.99
C PHE A 56 5.83 -0.10 9.34
N LEU A 57 6.09 -1.41 9.28
CA LEU A 57 5.18 -2.41 8.74
C LEU A 57 3.84 -2.41 9.49
N TYR A 58 3.86 -2.41 10.82
CA TYR A 58 2.64 -2.35 11.62
C TYR A 58 1.84 -1.08 11.31
N ARG A 59 2.48 0.10 11.33
CA ARG A 59 1.80 1.38 11.01
C ARG A 59 1.26 1.39 9.58
N TYR A 60 1.99 0.80 8.64
CA TYR A 60 1.56 0.67 7.25
C TYR A 60 0.29 -0.18 7.14
N MET A 61 0.28 -1.35 7.78
CA MET A 61 -0.88 -2.25 7.76
C MET A 61 -2.07 -1.71 8.56
N GLU A 62 -1.83 -0.97 9.64
CA GLU A 62 -2.87 -0.20 10.35
C GLU A 62 -3.53 0.83 9.45
N GLY A 63 -2.74 1.64 8.74
CA GLY A 63 -3.29 2.58 7.77
C GLY A 63 -4.08 1.89 6.66
N PHE A 64 -3.57 0.75 6.17
CA PHE A 64 -4.24 -0.05 5.16
C PHE A 64 -5.58 -0.62 5.65
N SER A 65 -5.60 -1.29 6.81
CA SER A 65 -6.80 -1.93 7.36
C SER A 65 -7.87 -0.93 7.75
N ALA A 66 -7.47 0.24 8.28
CA ALA A 66 -8.41 1.26 8.74
C ALA A 66 -9.01 2.08 7.57
N TYR A 67 -8.18 2.50 6.61
CA TYR A 67 -8.60 3.50 5.62
C TYR A 67 -8.81 2.95 4.21
N VAL A 68 -8.14 1.85 3.85
CA VAL A 68 -8.23 1.27 2.50
C VAL A 68 -9.16 0.07 2.50
N LYS A 69 -8.86 -0.95 3.30
CA LYS A 69 -9.64 -2.19 3.36
C LYS A 69 -10.90 -2.06 4.21
N LYS A 70 -10.84 -1.29 5.30
CA LYS A 70 -11.92 -1.05 6.27
C LYS A 70 -12.38 -2.31 7.02
N ASP A 71 -11.47 -3.24 7.28
CA ASP A 71 -11.73 -4.43 8.09
C ASP A 71 -11.19 -4.32 9.54
N ASN A 72 -10.49 -3.22 9.86
CA ASN A 72 -9.93 -2.92 11.19
C ASN A 72 -9.10 -4.07 11.80
N ASN A 73 -8.47 -4.91 10.98
CA ASN A 73 -7.64 -6.01 11.44
C ASN A 73 -6.17 -5.87 11.01
N PRO A 74 -5.42 -4.92 11.61
CA PRO A 74 -4.04 -4.67 11.23
C PRO A 74 -3.13 -5.87 11.45
N ILE A 75 -3.36 -6.63 12.53
CA ILE A 75 -2.51 -7.77 12.92
C ILE A 75 -2.60 -8.86 11.85
N LEU A 76 -3.80 -9.16 11.34
CA LEU A 76 -3.97 -10.10 10.22
C LEU A 76 -3.10 -9.71 9.03
N TRP A 77 -3.12 -8.43 8.63
CA TRP A 77 -2.35 -7.95 7.49
C TRP A 77 -0.84 -7.94 7.74
N VAL A 78 -0.39 -7.68 8.97
CA VAL A 78 1.02 -7.81 9.35
C VAL A 78 1.47 -9.27 9.25
N VAL A 79 0.73 -10.20 9.85
CA VAL A 79 1.05 -11.64 9.79
C VAL A 79 1.04 -12.12 8.34
N PHE A 80 0.03 -11.73 7.56
CA PHE A 80 -0.05 -12.08 6.14
C PHE A 80 1.15 -11.55 5.35
N TYR A 81 1.61 -10.33 5.63
CA TYR A 81 2.81 -9.78 5.00
C TYR A 81 4.09 -10.53 5.43
N LEU A 82 4.22 -10.90 6.70
CA LEU A 82 5.41 -11.62 7.18
C LEU A 82 5.52 -13.04 6.59
N VAL A 83 4.39 -13.71 6.36
CA VAL A 83 4.37 -15.07 5.78
C VAL A 83 4.47 -15.02 4.25
N ILE A 84 3.75 -14.09 3.60
CA ILE A 84 3.66 -14.01 2.13
C ILE A 84 3.67 -12.54 1.66
N ALA A 85 4.80 -11.86 1.86
CA ALA A 85 4.95 -10.44 1.52
C ALA A 85 4.52 -10.06 0.08
N PRO A 86 4.91 -10.82 -0.97
CA PRO A 86 4.55 -10.44 -2.34
C PRO A 86 3.03 -10.47 -2.57
N MET A 87 2.32 -11.40 -1.94
CA MET A 87 0.85 -11.47 -2.03
C MET A 87 0.18 -10.34 -1.26
N ALA A 88 0.64 -10.03 -0.05
CA ALA A 88 0.12 -8.90 0.72
C ALA A 88 0.21 -7.58 -0.07
N MET A 89 1.31 -7.33 -0.77
CA MET A 89 1.46 -6.17 -1.65
C MET A 89 0.44 -6.15 -2.79
N LEU A 90 0.19 -7.31 -3.41
CA LEU A 90 -0.81 -7.46 -4.48
C LEU A 90 -2.21 -7.07 -3.97
N PHE A 91 -2.61 -7.58 -2.80
CA PHE A 91 -3.89 -7.22 -2.18
C PHE A 91 -4.01 -5.73 -1.86
N VAL A 92 -2.96 -5.13 -1.31
CA VAL A 92 -2.95 -3.68 -1.06
C VAL A 92 -3.15 -2.90 -2.37
N GLN A 93 -2.48 -3.31 -3.45
CA GLN A 93 -2.64 -2.66 -4.75
C GLN A 93 -4.04 -2.85 -5.33
N MET A 94 -4.63 -4.04 -5.21
CA MET A 94 -6.01 -4.29 -5.66
C MET A 94 -7.01 -3.38 -4.96
N GLU A 95 -6.88 -3.20 -3.65
CA GLU A 95 -7.80 -2.34 -2.90
C GLU A 95 -7.57 -0.86 -3.23
N LEU A 96 -6.33 -0.40 -3.35
CA LEU A 96 -6.02 0.98 -3.79
C LEU A 96 -6.58 1.28 -5.19
N ASN A 97 -6.53 0.31 -6.11
CA ASN A 97 -7.07 0.48 -7.46
C ASN A 97 -8.58 0.74 -7.48
N LYS A 98 -9.34 0.21 -6.52
CA LYS A 98 -10.78 0.49 -6.40
C LYS A 98 -11.04 1.99 -6.15
N TYR A 99 -10.15 2.63 -5.39
CA TYR A 99 -10.23 4.08 -5.14
C TYR A 99 -9.75 4.89 -6.34
N ALA A 100 -8.70 4.44 -7.02
CA ALA A 100 -8.24 5.08 -8.26
C ALA A 100 -9.35 5.10 -9.33
N ALA A 101 -9.96 3.95 -9.62
CA ALA A 101 -11.06 3.84 -10.59
C ALA A 101 -12.26 4.73 -10.22
N ARG A 102 -12.66 4.76 -8.94
CA ARG A 102 -13.74 5.63 -8.47
C ARG A 102 -13.41 7.13 -8.65
N SER A 103 -12.15 7.50 -8.46
CA SER A 103 -11.72 8.90 -8.61
C SER A 103 -11.73 9.37 -10.06
N GLU A 104 -11.44 8.48 -11.01
CA GLU A 104 -11.52 8.75 -12.45
C GLU A 104 -12.98 8.96 -12.90
N VAL A 105 -13.88 8.06 -12.53
CA VAL A 105 -15.32 8.19 -12.83
C VAL A 105 -15.90 9.50 -12.27
N ARG A 106 -15.53 9.87 -11.04
CA ARG A 106 -15.99 11.14 -10.44
C ARG A 106 -15.44 12.36 -11.19
N ALA A 107 -14.21 12.31 -11.65
CA ALA A 107 -13.60 13.40 -12.42
C ALA A 107 -14.29 13.57 -13.78
N GLU A 108 -14.65 12.48 -14.45
CA GLU A 108 -15.41 12.50 -15.70
C GLU A 108 -16.84 13.06 -15.49
N ALA A 109 -17.56 12.61 -14.46
CA ALA A 109 -18.89 13.11 -14.14
C ALA A 109 -18.93 14.62 -13.82
N SER A 110 -17.84 15.19 -13.31
CA SER A 110 -17.75 16.64 -13.05
C SER A 110 -17.45 17.51 -14.28
N ARG A 111 -17.16 16.90 -15.43
CA ARG A 111 -16.86 17.59 -16.69
C ARG A 111 -18.08 17.71 -17.62
N ILE A 112 -19.20 17.08 -17.27
CA ILE A 112 -20.49 17.14 -17.97
C ILE A 112 -21.37 18.14 -17.24
#